data_AF-A0A932AYQ4-F1
#
_entry.id   AF-A0A932AYQ4-F1
#
_cell.length_a   1.000
_cell.length_b   1.000
_cell.length_c   1.000
_cell.angle_alpha   90.00
_cell.angle_beta   90.00
_cell.angle_gamma   90.00
#
_symmetry.space_group_name_H-M   'P 1'
#
loop_
_entity.id
_entity.type
_entity.pdbx_description
1 polymer ?
#
loop_
_entity_poly.entity_id
_entity_poly.type
_entity_poly.pdbx_seq_one_letter_code
_entity_poly.pdbx_strand_id
1 'polypeptide(L)'
;MTAKSKHREHIVTLVASLPDGTHIIEHPDGKLERQKSETDWEKLHNTTDEEIEAQIANDPDWSDDWNWGDAVLVIPPKKKAISIRVDEDVLDYFKTEGAGYQRRINAVLRSYMQQKKSKKRKRA
;
A
#
# COMPACT_ATOMS: atom_id res chain seq x y z
N MET A 1 -25.17 -7.60 -19.61
CA MET A 1 -24.91 -7.48 -18.15
C MET A 1 -23.44 -7.78 -17.95
N THR A 2 -22.59 -6.76 -18.03
CA THR A 2 -21.12 -6.94 -18.00
C THR A 2 -20.65 -6.69 -16.57
N ALA A 3 -20.15 -7.74 -15.91
CA ALA A 3 -19.71 -7.69 -14.54
C ALA A 3 -18.56 -6.68 -14.39
N LYS A 4 -18.81 -5.61 -13.62
CA LYS A 4 -17.79 -4.63 -13.25
C LYS A 4 -16.80 -5.35 -12.31
N SER A 5 -15.66 -5.78 -12.85
CA SER A 5 -14.60 -6.38 -12.04
C SER A 5 -14.14 -5.35 -11.02
N LYS A 6 -14.29 -5.70 -9.74
CA LYS A 6 -13.91 -4.86 -8.61
C LYS A 6 -12.38 -4.89 -8.49
N HIS A 7 -11.69 -4.04 -9.26
CA HIS A 7 -10.25 -3.86 -9.12
C HIS A 7 -9.96 -3.37 -7.70
N ARG A 8 -9.42 -4.25 -6.86
CA ARG A 8 -8.80 -3.87 -5.61
C ARG A 8 -7.34 -3.56 -5.94
N GLU A 9 -7.00 -2.29 -5.98
CA GLU A 9 -5.62 -1.83 -6.13
C GLU A 9 -4.84 -2.24 -4.88
N HIS A 10 -4.12 -3.35 -4.98
CA HIS A 10 -3.14 -3.76 -3.99
C HIS A 10 -1.78 -3.23 -4.44
N ILE A 11 -1.09 -2.53 -3.55
CA ILE A 11 0.32 -2.18 -3.77
C ILE A 11 1.10 -3.50 -3.81
N VAL A 12 1.56 -3.88 -4.99
CA VAL A 12 2.40 -5.07 -5.24
C VAL A 12 3.83 -4.63 -5.49
N THR A 13 4.79 -5.49 -5.13
CA THR A 13 6.21 -5.23 -5.40
C THR A 13 6.61 -5.92 -6.69
N LEU A 14 7.19 -5.19 -7.65
CA LEU A 14 7.79 -5.80 -8.84
C LEU A 14 9.07 -6.53 -8.44
N VAL A 15 9.11 -7.85 -8.63
CA VAL A 15 10.27 -8.69 -8.30
C VAL A 15 11.20 -8.87 -9.49
N ALA A 16 10.63 -9.15 -10.66
CA ALA A 16 11.39 -9.36 -11.89
C ALA A 16 10.55 -9.14 -13.14
N SER A 17 11.19 -8.66 -14.20
CA SER A 17 10.62 -8.63 -15.56
C SER A 17 11.25 -9.74 -16.38
N LEU A 18 10.42 -10.58 -17.00
CA LEU A 18 10.85 -11.70 -17.82
C LEU A 18 10.97 -11.27 -19.30
N PRO A 19 11.85 -11.93 -20.10
CA PRO A 19 12.04 -11.60 -21.51
C PRO A 19 10.79 -11.77 -22.40
N ASP A 20 9.82 -12.55 -21.94
CA ASP A 20 8.55 -12.78 -22.64
C ASP A 20 7.47 -11.72 -22.35
N GLY A 21 7.86 -10.58 -21.74
CA GLY A 21 6.98 -9.46 -21.47
C GLY A 21 6.06 -9.65 -20.26
N THR A 22 6.26 -10.71 -19.48
CA THR A 22 5.56 -10.91 -18.21
C THR A 22 6.39 -10.46 -17.03
N HIS A 23 5.72 -10.17 -15.92
CA HIS A 23 6.32 -9.65 -14.70
C HIS A 23 5.97 -10.55 -13.53
N ILE A 24 6.94 -10.77 -12.64
CA ILE A 24 6.72 -11.43 -11.36
C ILE A 24 6.43 -10.35 -10.34
N ILE A 25 5.22 -10.36 -9.81
CA ILE A 25 4.78 -9.47 -8.74
C ILE A 25 4.67 -10.23 -7.42
N GLU A 26 5.06 -9.57 -6.34
CA GLU A 26 4.88 -10.05 -4.97
C GLU A 26 3.74 -9.29 -4.30
N HIS A 27 2.76 -10.05 -3.84
CA HIS A 27 1.64 -9.53 -3.06
C HIS A 27 2.06 -9.29 -1.59
N PRO A 28 1.34 -8.43 -0.84
CA PRO A 28 1.65 -8.16 0.57
C PRO A 28 1.61 -9.39 1.50
N ASP A 29 0.98 -10.48 1.07
CA ASP A 29 0.92 -11.77 1.78
C ASP A 29 2.09 -12.72 1.42
N GLY A 30 3.03 -12.26 0.58
CA GLY A 30 4.20 -13.01 0.12
C GLY A 30 3.91 -13.94 -1.05
N LYS A 31 2.69 -13.92 -1.62
CA LYS A 31 2.39 -14.69 -2.83
C LYS A 31 3.10 -14.08 -4.04
N LEU A 32 3.85 -14.90 -4.76
CA LEU A 32 4.40 -14.54 -6.08
C LEU A 32 3.40 -14.89 -7.18
N GLU A 33 3.16 -13.95 -8.07
CA GLU A 33 2.27 -14.13 -9.21
C GLU A 33 2.91 -13.62 -10.49
N ARG A 34 2.72 -14.37 -11.58
CA ARG A 34 3.18 -13.97 -12.89
C ARG A 34 2.04 -13.26 -13.61
N GLN A 35 2.23 -12.00 -13.92
CA GLN A 35 1.23 -11.15 -14.58
C GLN A 35 1.76 -10.65 -15.91
N LYS A 36 0.89 -10.52 -16.91
CA LYS A 36 1.21 -9.81 -18.15
C LYS A 36 1.00 -8.32 -17.93
N SER A 37 1.86 -7.47 -18.48
CA SER A 37 1.60 -6.04 -18.46
C SER A 37 0.31 -5.72 -19.23
N GLU A 38 -0.57 -4.94 -18.61
CA GLU A 38 -1.78 -4.40 -19.25
C GLU A 38 -1.51 -3.06 -19.96
N THR A 39 -0.32 -2.49 -19.74
CA THR A 39 0.11 -1.22 -20.35
C THR A 39 0.62 -1.45 -21.76
N ASP A 40 0.14 -0.65 -22.70
CA ASP A 40 0.72 -0.53 -24.04
C ASP A 40 1.98 0.34 -23.98
N TRP A 41 3.13 -0.32 -23.78
CA TRP A 41 4.42 0.34 -23.67
C TRP A 41 4.91 0.94 -24.98
N GLU A 42 4.55 0.36 -26.12
CA GLU A 42 4.96 0.86 -27.42
C GLU A 42 4.27 2.20 -27.71
N LYS A 43 2.96 2.27 -27.42
CA LYS A 43 2.23 3.54 -27.50
C LYS A 43 2.83 4.58 -26.57
N LEU A 44 3.09 4.23 -25.30
CA LEU A 44 3.67 5.15 -24.31
C LEU A 44 5.02 5.71 -24.77
N HIS A 45 5.91 4.85 -25.29
CA HIS A 45 7.23 5.26 -25.76
C HIS A 45 7.19 6.18 -26.99
N ASN A 46 6.15 6.09 -27.80
CA ASN A 46 5.98 6.89 -29.00
C ASN A 46 5.11 8.14 -28.79
N THR A 47 4.51 8.30 -27.61
CA THR A 47 3.67 9.47 -27.30
C THR A 47 4.56 10.71 -27.21
N THR A 48 4.21 11.76 -27.96
CA THR A 48 4.99 13.00 -27.99
C THR A 48 4.60 13.97 -26.87
N ASP A 49 5.46 14.92 -26.54
CA ASP A 49 5.17 15.95 -25.53
C ASP A 49 3.91 16.76 -25.87
N GLU A 50 3.68 17.08 -27.14
CA GLU A 50 2.47 17.78 -27.62
C GLU A 50 1.19 16.96 -27.37
N GLU A 51 1.26 15.65 -27.55
CA GLU A 51 0.14 14.74 -27.26
C GLU A 51 -0.11 14.61 -25.76
N ILE A 52 0.96 14.64 -24.93
CA ILE A 52 0.84 14.62 -23.47
C ILE A 52 0.13 15.90 -23.00
N GLU A 53 0.53 17.08 -23.50
CA GLU A 53 -0.11 18.35 -23.16
C GLU A 53 -1.59 18.37 -23.57
N ALA A 54 -1.91 17.86 -24.76
CA ALA A 54 -3.28 17.73 -25.20
C ALA A 54 -4.08 16.75 -24.32
N GLN A 55 -3.49 15.65 -23.86
CA GLN A 55 -4.14 14.71 -22.94
C GLN A 55 -4.43 15.37 -21.58
N ILE A 56 -3.46 16.10 -21.02
CA ILE A 56 -3.61 16.86 -19.77
C ILE A 56 -4.76 17.87 -19.90
N ALA A 57 -4.80 18.64 -20.99
CA ALA A 57 -5.84 19.65 -21.21
C ALA A 57 -7.25 19.05 -21.37
N ASN A 58 -7.35 17.79 -21.80
CA ASN A 58 -8.61 17.08 -21.97
C ASN A 58 -9.01 16.21 -20.76
N ASP A 59 -8.16 16.10 -19.73
CA ASP A 59 -8.44 15.30 -18.55
C ASP A 59 -9.30 16.10 -17.54
N PRO A 60 -10.56 15.69 -17.27
CA PRO A 60 -11.43 16.38 -16.32
C PRO A 60 -10.98 16.24 -14.86
N ASP A 61 -10.14 15.25 -14.54
CA ASP A 61 -9.60 15.02 -13.18
C ASP A 61 -8.28 15.79 -12.97
N TRP A 62 -7.69 16.35 -14.03
CA TRP A 62 -6.50 17.19 -13.93
C TRP A 62 -6.85 18.58 -13.37
N SER A 63 -6.08 19.03 -12.37
CA SER A 63 -6.20 20.36 -11.77
C SER A 63 -4.84 20.83 -11.27
N ASP A 64 -4.53 22.10 -11.53
CA ASP A 64 -3.29 22.76 -11.07
C ASP A 64 -3.43 23.39 -9.67
N ASP A 65 -4.58 23.21 -9.01
CA ASP A 65 -4.90 23.83 -7.71
C ASP A 65 -4.30 23.09 -6.49
N TRP A 66 -3.38 22.14 -6.71
CA TRP A 66 -2.81 21.37 -5.61
C TRP A 66 -1.76 22.16 -4.82
N ASN A 67 -2.06 22.49 -3.56
CA ASN A 67 -1.11 23.12 -2.66
C ASN A 67 -0.14 22.10 -2.05
N TRP A 68 1.08 22.01 -2.60
CA TRP A 68 2.16 21.20 -2.03
C TRP A 68 2.55 21.59 -0.60
N GLY A 69 2.20 22.79 -0.11
CA GLY A 69 2.43 23.22 1.27
C GLY A 69 1.63 22.45 2.31
N ASP A 70 0.48 21.89 1.94
CA ASP A 70 -0.36 21.05 2.82
C ASP A 70 0.06 19.57 2.83
N ALA A 71 1.06 19.20 2.01
CA ALA A 71 1.53 17.84 1.92
C ALA A 71 2.16 17.38 3.24
N VAL A 72 1.58 16.34 3.85
CA VAL A 72 2.13 15.73 5.06
C VAL A 72 3.08 14.61 4.66
N LEU A 73 4.36 14.76 5.03
CA LEU A 73 5.34 13.70 4.87
C LEU A 73 5.01 12.51 5.81
N VAL A 74 4.47 11.43 5.24
CA VAL A 74 4.20 10.19 5.97
C VAL A 74 5.43 9.29 5.90
N ILE A 75 6.32 9.40 6.89
CA ILE A 75 7.40 8.42 7.06
C ILE A 75 6.85 7.24 7.88
N PRO A 76 6.68 6.04 7.27
CA PRO A 76 6.22 4.89 8.03
C PRO A 76 7.26 4.56 9.12
N PRO A 77 6.83 4.36 10.38
CA PRO A 77 7.76 4.11 11.46
C PRO A 77 8.51 2.80 11.21
N LYS A 78 9.84 2.82 11.36
CA LYS A 78 10.68 1.62 11.28
C LYS A 78 10.20 0.60 12.32
N LYS A 79 9.73 -0.55 11.84
CA LYS A 79 9.39 -1.70 12.70
C LYS A 79 10.68 -2.45 13.00
N LYS A 80 10.88 -2.87 14.26
CA LYS A 80 11.96 -3.78 14.62
C LYS A 80 11.40 -5.20 14.61
N ALA A 81 12.01 -6.09 13.83
CA ALA A 81 11.71 -7.51 13.88
C ALA A 81 12.25 -8.07 15.20
N ILE A 82 11.34 -8.46 16.09
CA ILE A 82 11.67 -9.07 17.38
C ILE A 82 10.90 -10.36 17.54
N SER A 83 11.47 -11.32 18.26
CA SER A 83 10.75 -12.51 18.71
C SER A 83 10.12 -12.21 20.07
N ILE A 84 8.80 -12.31 20.16
CA ILE A 84 8.04 -12.19 21.40
C ILE A 84 7.20 -13.44 21.60
N ARG A 85 7.02 -13.85 22.85
CA ARG A 85 6.06 -14.89 23.21
C ARG A 85 4.73 -14.23 23.54
N VAL A 86 3.65 -14.79 23.01
CA VAL A 86 2.27 -14.37 23.22
C VAL A 86 1.48 -15.64 23.55
N ASP A 87 0.51 -15.54 24.44
CA ASP A 87 -0.35 -16.65 24.79
C ASP A 87 -1.13 -17.16 23.57
N GLU A 88 -1.42 -18.47 23.55
CA GLU A 88 -2.02 -19.15 22.41
C GLU A 88 -3.41 -18.62 22.08
N ASP A 89 -4.25 -18.43 23.10
CA ASP A 89 -5.60 -17.89 22.99
C ASP A 89 -5.63 -16.46 22.43
N VAL A 90 -4.68 -15.62 22.85
CA VAL A 90 -4.52 -14.26 22.34
C VAL A 90 -4.10 -14.30 20.87
N LEU A 91 -3.14 -15.15 20.52
CA LEU A 91 -2.67 -15.27 19.15
C LEU A 91 -3.81 -15.75 18.22
N ASP A 92 -4.57 -16.73 18.67
CA ASP A 92 -5.68 -17.29 17.90
C ASP A 92 -6.83 -16.31 17.75
N TYR A 93 -7.16 -15.55 18.81
CA TYR A 93 -8.11 -14.43 18.73
C TYR A 93 -7.74 -13.47 17.58
N PHE A 94 -6.48 -13.02 17.51
CA PHE A 94 -6.08 -12.10 16.45
C PHE A 94 -6.02 -12.74 15.06
N LYS A 95 -5.82 -14.06 14.96
CA LYS A 95 -5.86 -14.80 13.69
C LYS A 95 -7.27 -15.00 13.14
N THR A 96 -8.31 -14.98 13.99
CA THR A 96 -9.72 -15.15 13.54
C THR A 96 -10.12 -14.17 12.44
N GLU A 97 -9.62 -12.94 12.49
CA GLU A 97 -9.87 -11.87 11.50
C GLU A 97 -8.97 -11.97 10.25
N GLY A 98 -8.25 -13.08 10.06
CA GLY A 98 -7.47 -13.38 8.86
C GLY A 98 -6.11 -12.67 8.79
N ALA A 99 -5.62 -12.45 7.56
CA ALA A 99 -4.32 -11.85 7.30
C ALA A 99 -4.15 -10.48 8.00
N GLY A 100 -2.91 -10.16 8.39
CA GLY A 100 -2.59 -8.89 9.07
C GLY A 100 -2.75 -8.90 10.59
N TYR A 101 -2.91 -10.06 11.23
CA TYR A 101 -3.00 -10.20 12.69
C TYR A 101 -1.82 -9.53 13.43
N GLN A 102 -0.59 -9.63 12.89
CA GLN A 102 0.58 -8.93 13.45
C GLN A 102 0.42 -7.40 13.44
N ARG A 103 -0.21 -6.83 12.40
CA ARG A 103 -0.49 -5.39 12.31
C ARG A 103 -1.49 -4.97 13.39
N ARG A 104 -2.51 -5.80 13.63
CA ARG A 104 -3.52 -5.58 14.69
C ARG A 104 -2.89 -5.64 16.09
N ILE A 105 -2.07 -6.66 16.37
CA ILE A 105 -1.30 -6.76 17.62
C ILE A 105 -0.49 -5.47 17.86
N ASN A 106 0.26 -5.01 16.85
CA ASN A 106 1.05 -3.80 16.97
C ASN A 106 0.20 -2.53 17.19
N ALA A 107 -0.99 -2.45 16.59
CA ALA A 107 -1.91 -1.34 16.79
C ALA A 107 -2.43 -1.27 18.24
N VAL A 108 -2.76 -2.42 18.83
CA VAL A 108 -3.19 -2.53 20.23
C VAL A 108 -2.06 -2.09 21.17
N LEU A 109 -0.84 -2.61 20.99
CA LEU A 109 0.33 -2.21 21.77
C LEU A 109 0.60 -0.70 21.68
N ARG A 110 0.45 -0.13 20.49
CA ARG A 110 0.60 1.32 20.26
C ARG A 110 -0.48 2.14 20.97
N SER A 111 -1.73 1.69 20.95
CA SER A 111 -2.83 2.34 21.70
C SER A 111 -2.57 2.33 23.20
N TYR A 112 -2.19 1.17 23.75
CA TYR A 112 -1.83 1.03 25.16
C TYR A 112 -0.69 1.98 25.57
N MET A 113 0.38 2.04 24.76
CA MET A 113 1.50 2.97 24.98
C MET A 113 1.04 4.44 25.03
N GLN A 114 0.19 4.86 24.10
CA GLN A 114 -0.30 6.25 24.02
C GLN A 114 -1.14 6.61 25.25
N GLN A 115 -2.06 5.73 25.66
CA GLN A 115 -2.89 5.92 26.85
C GLN A 115 -2.03 6.02 28.12
N LYS A 116 -0.96 5.24 28.23
CA LYS A 116 -0.04 5.30 29.39
C LYS A 116 0.79 6.58 29.38
N LYS A 117 1.26 7.04 28.21
CA LYS A 117 2.00 8.30 28.06
C LYS A 117 1.13 9.52 28.37
N SER A 118 -0.13 9.56 27.91
CA SER A 118 -1.03 10.68 28.17
C SER A 118 -1.38 10.82 29.66
N LYS A 119 -1.59 9.70 30.37
CA LYS A 119 -1.78 9.69 31.83
C LYS A 119 -0.57 10.22 32.60
N LYS A 120 0.66 9.92 32.15
CA LYS A 120 1.90 10.43 32.78
C LYS A 120 2.05 11.95 32.59
N ARG A 121 1.68 12.48 31.41
CA ARG A 121 1.70 13.94 31.13
C ARG A 121 0.67 14.75 31.91
N LYS A 122 -0.40 14.13 32.42
CA LYS A 122 -1.42 14.79 33.27
C LYS A 122 -1.08 14.77 34.77
N ARG A 123 -0.06 14.01 35.17
CA ARG A 123 0.37 13.85 36.57
C ARG A 123 1.71 14.54 36.88
N ALA A 124 2.34 15.11 35.87
CA ALA A 124 3.54 15.92 35.95
C ALA A 124 3.15 17.36 35.64
#